data_AF-A0A0L0KEV6-F1
#
_entry.id   AF-A0A0L0KEV6-F1
#
_cell.length_a   1.000
_cell.length_b   1.000
_cell.length_c   1.000
_cell.angle_alpha   90.00
_cell.angle_beta   90.00
_cell.angle_gamma   90.00
#
_symmetry.space_group_name_H-M   'P 1'
#
loop_
_entity.id
_entity.type
_entity.pdbx_description
1 polymer ?
#
loop_
_entity_poly.entity_id
_entity_poly.type
_entity_poly.pdbx_seq_one_letter_code
_entity_poly.pdbx_strand_id
1 'polypeptide(L)' 'MTPGIITEFRKSSYSAQHNDCVELARTSLGGQVVRDSKHASGSVQFFGAEAWTRFVQSVATAR' A
#
# COMPACT_ATOMS: atom_id res chain seq x y z
N MET A 1 -18.79 -1.03 -2.90
CA MET A 1 -18.49 -1.04 -1.45
C MET A 1 -16.99 -0.81 -1.30
N THR A 2 -16.58 0.22 -0.55
CA THR A 2 -15.17 0.45 -0.24
C THR A 2 -14.75 -0.55 0.84
N PRO A 3 -13.68 -1.34 0.63
CA PRO A 3 -13.24 -2.30 1.64
C PRO A 3 -12.69 -1.56 2.87
N GLY A 4 -12.98 -2.09 4.07
CA GLY A 4 -12.50 -1.51 5.32
C GLY A 4 -11.01 -1.75 5.52
N ILE A 5 -10.30 -0.83 6.17
CA ILE A 5 -8.90 -1.01 6.56
C ILE A 5 -8.86 -1.80 7.88
N ILE A 6 -8.13 -2.91 7.92
CA ILE A 6 -8.14 -3.86 9.05
C ILE A 6 -6.79 -3.96 9.79
N THR A 7 -5.76 -3.25 9.33
CA THR A 7 -4.48 -3.13 10.03
C THR A 7 -4.06 -1.67 10.14
N GLU A 8 -3.18 -1.37 11.07
CA GLU A 8 -2.50 -0.06 11.08
C GLU A 8 -1.65 0.13 9.83
N PHE A 9 -1.43 1.40 9.46
CA PHE A 9 -0.52 1.76 8.38
C PHE A 9 0.91 1.51 8.81
N ARG A 10 1.63 0.71 8.02
CA ARG A 10 3.03 0.42 8.21
C ARG A 10 3.86 1.19 7.18
N LYS A 11 4.79 2.00 7.67
CA LYS A 11 5.80 2.68 6.85
C LYS A 11 6.82 1.69 6.30
N SER A 12 7.23 1.87 5.03
CA SER A 12 8.32 1.10 4.45
C SER A 12 9.66 1.43 5.11
N SER A 13 10.51 0.41 5.31
CA SER A 13 11.88 0.60 5.81
C SER A 13 12.76 1.42 4.86
N TYR A 14 12.37 1.53 3.58
CA TYR A 14 13.09 2.30 2.57
C TYR A 14 12.72 3.79 2.56
N SER A 15 11.72 4.21 3.35
CA SER A 15 11.21 5.60 3.37
C SER A 15 12.08 6.60 4.14
N ALA A 16 13.29 6.25 4.56
CA ALA A 16 14.18 7.14 5.32
C ALA A 16 15.15 7.95 4.44
N GLN A 17 15.61 7.40 3.32
CA GLN A 17 16.77 7.97 2.60
C GLN A 17 16.41 8.82 1.36
N HIS A 18 15.27 8.55 0.71
CA HIS A 18 14.98 9.12 -0.61
C HIS A 18 13.67 9.92 -0.70
N ASN A 19 13.08 10.32 0.44
CA ASN A 19 11.82 11.08 0.44
C ASN A 19 10.60 10.38 -0.18
N ASP A 20 10.71 9.13 -0.60
CA ASP A 20 9.62 8.30 -1.12
C ASP A 20 8.88 7.58 0.02
N CYS A 21 8.18 8.38 0.83
CA CYS A 21 7.52 7.90 2.03
C CYS A 21 6.12 7.37 1.72
N VAL A 22 5.99 6.04 1.64
CA VAL A 22 4.69 5.35 1.48
C VAL A 22 4.39 4.48 2.69
N GLU A 23 3.11 4.38 3.04
CA GLU A 23 2.61 3.46 4.05
C GLU A 23 1.53 2.55 3.47
N LEU A 24 1.49 1.33 4.00
CA LEU A 24 0.62 0.26 3.53
C LEU A 24 -0.22 -0.28 4.67
N ALA A 25 -1.48 -0.60 4.40
CA ALA A 25 -2.34 -1.38 5.30
C ALA A 25 -3.15 -2.44 4.53
N ARG A 26 -3.63 -3.45 5.25
CA ARG A 26 -4.50 -4.50 4.68
C ARG A 26 -5.95 -4.07 4.72
N THR A 27 -6.71 -4.55 3.74
CA THR A 27 -8.14 -4.33 3.64
C THR A 27 -8.93 -5.60 3.97
N SER A 28 -10.19 -5.45 4.35
CA SER A 28 -11.08 -6.55 4.73
C SER A 28 -11.36 -7.56 3.61
N LEU A 29 -11.14 -7.17 2.35
CA LEU A 29 -11.30 -8.04 1.17
C LEU A 29 -9.97 -8.62 0.67
N GLY A 30 -8.93 -8.62 1.52
CA GLY A 30 -7.63 -9.21 1.20
C GLY A 30 -6.72 -8.35 0.29
N GLY A 31 -7.17 -7.15 -0.08
CA GLY A 31 -6.38 -6.17 -0.83
C GLY A 31 -5.48 -5.29 0.05
N GLN A 32 -4.85 -4.31 -0.58
CA GLN A 32 -3.98 -3.32 0.07
C GLN A 32 -4.51 -1.90 -0.12
N VAL A 33 -4.26 -1.07 0.90
CA VAL A 33 -4.40 0.37 0.80
C VAL A 33 -3.02 1.01 0.90
N VAL A 34 -2.74 1.95 0.01
CA VAL A 34 -1.48 2.70 -0.06
C VAL A 34 -1.78 4.16 0.20
N ARG A 35 -0.98 4.81 1.05
CA ARG A 35 -1.03 6.26 1.24
C ARG A 35 0.36 6.86 1.24
N ASP A 36 0.40 8.15 0.96
CA ASP A 36 1.58 8.97 1.15
C ASP A 36 1.78 9.28 2.65
N SER A 37 2.97 8.98 3.20
CA SER A 37 3.24 9.22 4.62
C SER A 37 3.31 10.71 4.98
N LYS A 38 3.69 11.56 4.02
CA LYS A 38 3.79 13.02 4.21
C LYS A 38 2.41 13.65 4.24
N HIS A 39 1.44 13.02 3.58
CA HIS A 39 0.04 13.44 3.55
C HIS A 39 -0.88 12.38 4.19
N ALA A 40 -0.63 12.05 5.46
CA ALA A 40 -1.35 10.98 6.17
C ALA A 40 -2.88 11.20 6.30
N SER A 41 -3.34 12.45 6.23
CA SER A 41 -4.76 12.85 6.19
C SER A 41 -5.32 12.97 4.77
N GLY A 42 -4.49 12.77 3.76
CA GLY A 42 -4.87 12.83 2.36
C GLY A 42 -5.57 11.57 1.86
N SER A 43 -5.84 11.54 0.56
CA SER A 43 -6.47 10.41 -0.11
C SER A 43 -5.61 9.15 -0.05
N VAL A 44 -6.28 8.00 0.01
CA VAL A 44 -5.64 6.68 0.01
C VAL A 44 -6.08 5.90 -1.22
N GLN A 45 -5.18 5.07 -1.75
CA GLN A 45 -5.40 4.29 -2.96
C GLN A 45 -5.67 2.83 -2.60
N PHE A 46 -6.82 2.31 -3.01
CA PHE A 46 -7.23 0.93 -2.75
C PHE A 46 -6.90 0.03 -3.93
N PHE A 47 -6.32 -1.13 -3.63
CA PHE A 47 -6.01 -2.18 -4.58
C PHE A 47 -6.67 -3.47 -4.12
N GLY A 48 -7.42 -4.12 -5.03
CA GLY A 48 -7.98 -5.44 -4.77
C GLY A 48 -6.89 -6.51 -4.62
N ALA A 49 -7.21 -7.62 -3.97
CA ALA A 49 -6.27 -8.71 -3.69
C ALA A 49 -5.53 -9.19 -4.95
N GLU A 50 -6.27 -9.50 -6.02
CA GLU A 50 -5.69 -10.01 -7.27
C GLU A 50 -4.76 -8.99 -7.94
N ALA A 51 -5.19 -7.73 -8.03
CA ALA A 51 -4.40 -6.67 -8.63
C ALA A 51 -3.09 -6.44 -7.84
N TRP A 52 -3.15 -6.47 -6.51
CA TRP A 52 -1.96 -6.34 -5.67
C TRP A 52 -1.00 -7.52 -5.83
N THR A 53 -1.51 -8.76 -5.87
CA THR A 53 -0.68 -9.95 -6.11
C THR A 53 0.03 -9.86 -7.46
N ARG A 54 -0.67 -9.50 -8.53
CA ARG A 54 -0.07 -9.35 -9.87
C ARG A 54 0.98 -8.24 -9.90
N PHE A 55 0.71 -7.11 -9.23
CA PHE A 55 1.68 -6.03 -9.09
C PHE A 55 2.99 -6.52 -8.45
N VAL A 56 2.91 -7.16 -7.27
CA VAL A 56 4.11 -7.68 -6.58
C VAL A 56 4.87 -8.69 -7.44
N GLN A 57 4.16 -9.60 -8.11
CA GLN A 57 4.76 -10.57 -9.02
C GLN A 57 5.50 -9.90 -10.19
N SER A 58 4.91 -8.85 -10.77
CA SER A 58 5.53 -8.11 -11.87
C SER A 58 6.82 -7.42 -11.44
N VAL A 59 6.84 -6.80 -10.26
CA VAL A 59 8.02 -6.09 -9.74
C VAL A 59 9.10 -7.08 -9.32
N ALA A 60 8.73 -8.23 -8.77
CA ALA A 60 9.70 -9.27 -8.39
C ALA A 60 10.35 -9.97 -9.59
N THR A 61 9.66 -9.99 -10.74
CA THR A 61 10.15 -10.64 -11.98
C THR A 61 10.86 -9.65 -12.91
N ALA A 62 10.53 -8.36 -12.83
CA ALA A 62 11.25 -7.28 -13.51
C ALA A 62 12.63 -7.09 -12.86
N ARG A 63 13.62 -7.83 -13.36
CA ARG A 63 15.02 -7.69 -12.98
C ARG A 63 15.72 -6.66 -13.85
#